data_AF-A0A7C1V798-F1
#
_entry.id   AF-A0A7C1V798-F1
#
_cell.length_a   1.000
_cell.length_b   1.000
_cell.length_c   1.000
_cell.angle_alpha   90.00
_cell.angle_beta   90.00
_cell.angle_gamma   90.00
#
_symmetry.space_group_name_H-M   'P 1'
#
loop_
_entity.id
_entity.type
_entity.pdbx_description
1 polymer ?
#
loop_
_entity_poly.entity_id
_entity_poly.type
_entity_poly.pdbx_seq_one_letter_code
_entity_poly.pdbx_strand_id
1 'polypeptide(L)' 'MITVGIDCGSKNTKVIILNDGAILSMASVLSGFDQEKSAEEALDNALKNANITREEIKHMTATGAGMEA' A
#
# COMPACT_ATOMS: atom_id res chain seq x y z
N MET A 1 -13.93 -8.92 -2.48
CA MET A 1 -12.63 -9.11 -3.17
C MET A 1 -11.66 -8.07 -2.65
N ILE A 2 -10.56 -8.51 -2.02
CA ILE A 2 -9.56 -7.60 -1.45
C ILE A 2 -8.54 -7.22 -2.51
N THR A 3 -8.38 -5.92 -2.75
CA THR A 3 -7.39 -5.36 -3.67
C THR A 3 -6.62 -4.23 -3.01
N VAL A 4 -5.38 -4.03 -3.44
CA VAL A 4 -4.48 -3.03 -2.87
C VAL A 4 -3.97 -2.09 -3.96
N GLY A 5 -4.07 -0.79 -3.70
CA GLY A 5 -3.42 0.24 -4.50
C GLY A 5 -2.27 0.86 -3.73
N ILE A 6 -1.10 0.96 -4.36
CA ILE A 6 0.10 1.57 -3.80
C ILE A 6 0.50 2.76 -4.70
N ASP A 7 0.64 3.94 -4.11
CA ASP A 7 1.17 5.14 -4.78
C ASP A 7 2.53 5.49 -4.18
N CYS A 8 3.60 5.13 -4.88
CA CYS A 8 4.99 5.40 -4.53
C CYS A 8 5.38 6.82 -4.96
N GLY A 9 4.93 7.81 -4.19
CA GLY A 9 5.25 9.21 -4.42
C GLY A 9 6.65 9.60 -3.92
N SER A 10 7.15 10.76 -4.35
CA SER A 10 8.47 11.27 -3.93
C SER A 10 8.53 11.78 -2.48
N LYS A 11 7.39 12.22 -1.94
CA LYS A 11 7.26 12.71 -0.55
C LYS A 11 6.61 11.68 0.38
N ASN A 12 5.61 10.98 -0.13
CA ASN A 12 4.88 9.99 0.63
C ASN A 12 4.56 8.77 -0.24
N THR A 13 4.76 7.59 0.32
CA THR A 13 4.19 6.35 -0.20
C THR A 13 2.86 6.09 0.50
N LYS A 14 1.82 5.82 -0.30
CA LYS A 14 0.45 5.67 0.16
C LYS A 14 -0.09 4.30 -0.22
N VAL A 15 -0.89 3.71 0.66
CA VAL A 15 -1.55 2.43 0.42
C VAL A 15 -3.02 2.56 0.76
N ILE A 16 -3.87 2.00 -0.10
CA ILE A 16 -5.30 1.80 0.15
C ILE A 16 -5.61 0.31 -0.02
N ILE A 17 -6.36 -0.25 0.92
CA ILE A 17 -6.95 -1.58 0.83
C ILE A 17 -8.45 -1.43 0.59
N LEU A 18 -8.92 -1.98 -0.52
CA LEU A 18 -10.34 -2.02 -0.87
C LEU A 18 -10.88 -3.44 -0.71
N ASN A 19 -12.09 -3.58 -0.21
CA ASN A 19 -12.89 -4.80 -0.29
C ASN A 19 -14.22 -4.50 -0.97
N ASP A 20 -14.42 -5.02 -2.17
CA ASP A 20 -15.64 -4.81 -2.96
C ASP A 20 -16.02 -3.33 -3.13
N GLY A 21 -15.01 -2.49 -3.37
CA GLY A 21 -15.17 -1.04 -3.57
C GLY A 21 -15.26 -0.22 -2.29
N ALA A 22 -15.37 -0.85 -1.11
CA ALA A 22 -15.29 -0.17 0.17
C ALA A 22 -13.84 -0.08 0.67
N ILE A 23 -13.46 1.06 1.22
CA ILE A 23 -12.14 1.23 1.86
C ILE A 23 -12.13 0.48 3.19
N LEU A 24 -11.26 -0.53 3.31
CA LEU A 24 -10.99 -1.22 4.58
C LEU A 24 -9.97 -0.47 5.42
N SER A 25 -8.88 -0.03 4.78
CA SER A 25 -7.82 0.72 5.46
C SER A 25 -7.03 1.59 4.48
N MET A 26 -6.35 2.58 5.05
CA MET A 26 -5.38 3.40 4.35
C MET A 26 -4.15 3.58 5.23
N ALA A 27 -3.00 3.76 4.60
CA ALA A 27 -1.76 4.14 5.27
C ALA A 27 -0.96 5.11 4.40
N SER A 28 -0.15 5.94 5.05
CA SER A 28 0.82 6.80 4.38
C SER A 28 2.06 6.91 5.25
N VAL A 29 3.21 6.75 4.63
CA VAL A 29 4.53 6.98 5.27
C VAL A 29 5.28 8.06 4.50
N LEU A 30 6.34 8.63 5.08
CA LEU A 30 7.26 9.48 4.33
C LEU A 30 8.07 8.61 3.39
N SER A 31 8.23 9.04 2.14
CA SER A 31 9.09 8.34 1.20
C SER A 31 10.56 8.61 1.56
N GLY A 32 11.32 7.54 1.69
CA GLY A 32 12.76 7.61 1.88
C GLY A 32 13.55 7.50 0.58
N PHE A 33 14.88 7.46 0.70
CA PHE A 33 15.76 7.06 -0.41
C PHE A 33 15.46 5.63 -0.87
N ASP A 34 15.12 4.76 0.08
CA ASP A 34 14.70 3.39 -0.15
C ASP A 34 13.18 3.36 -0.35
N GLN A 35 12.78 3.32 -1.62
CA GLN A 35 11.38 3.36 -2.04
C GLN A 35 10.69 2.02 -1.78
N GLU A 36 11.39 0.90 -1.96
CA GLU A 36 10.89 -0.44 -1.68
C GLU A 36 10.52 -0.56 -0.19
N LYS A 37 11.44 -0.19 0.70
CA LYS A 37 11.17 -0.18 2.14
C LYS A 37 10.02 0.73 2.54
N SER A 38 9.88 1.88 1.88
CA SER A 38 8.78 2.81 2.14
C SER A 38 7.43 2.21 1.70
N ALA A 39 7.41 1.45 0.60
CA ALA A 39 6.22 0.74 0.14
C ALA A 39 5.86 -0.44 1.05
N GLU A 40 6.84 -1.22 1.50
CA GLU A 40 6.65 -2.30 2.48
C GLU A 40 6.08 -1.78 3.80
N GLU A 41 6.65 -0.70 4.35
CA GLU A 41 6.17 -0.11 5.60
C GLU A 41 4.72 0.40 5.48
N ALA A 42 4.41 1.07 4.37
CA ALA A 42 3.04 1.54 4.12
C ALA A 42 2.05 0.37 3.97
N LEU A 43 2.46 -0.70 3.27
CA LEU A 43 1.63 -1.89 3.09
C LEU A 43 1.38 -2.60 4.43
N ASP A 44 2.42 -2.81 5.22
CA ASP A 44 2.31 -3.45 6.54
C ASP A 44 1.39 -2.67 7.48
N ASN A 45 1.50 -1.34 7.49
CA ASN A 45 0.62 -0.49 8.29
C ASN A 45 -0.84 -0.61 7.83
N ALA A 46 -1.08 -0.66 6.51
CA ALA A 46 -2.43 -0.83 5.98
C ALA A 46 -3.02 -2.21 6.30
N LEU A 47 -2.22 -3.29 6.20
CA LEU A 47 -2.64 -4.65 6.54
C LEU A 47 -2.98 -4.80 8.01
N LYS A 48 -2.13 -4.26 8.90
CA LYS A 48 -2.38 -4.22 10.35
C LYS A 48 -3.67 -3.47 10.67
N ASN A 49 -3.89 -2.31 10.04
CA ASN A 49 -5.10 -1.51 10.26
C ASN A 49 -6.38 -2.20 9.75
N ALA A 50 -6.28 -2.96 8.65
CA ALA A 50 -7.40 -3.76 8.12
C ALA A 50 -7.59 -5.09 8.86
N ASN A 51 -6.65 -5.51 9.70
CA ASN A 51 -6.62 -6.81 10.37
C ASN A 51 -6.76 -7.99 9.39
N ILE A 52 -6.00 -7.94 8.30
CA ILE A 52 -5.92 -9.00 7.27
C ILE A 52 -4.48 -9.38 6.99
N THR A 53 -4.26 -10.52 6.35
CA THR A 53 -2.94 -10.96 5.91
C THR A 53 -2.72 -10.72 4.41
N ARG A 54 -1.46 -10.79 3.97
CA ARG A 54 -1.09 -10.56 2.57
C ARG A 54 -1.69 -11.61 1.63
N GLU A 55 -1.89 -12.83 2.12
CA GLU A 55 -2.46 -13.96 1.38
C GLU A 55 -3.95 -13.75 1.00
N GLU A 56 -4.64 -12.84 1.70
CA GLU A 56 -6.04 -12.50 1.42
C GLU A 56 -6.17 -11.53 0.24
N ILE A 57 -5.08 -10.85 -0.15
CA ILE A 57 -5.04 -9.92 -1.27
C ILE A 57 -5.16 -10.69 -2.59
N LYS A 58 -6.15 -10.34 -3.41
CA LYS A 58 -6.36 -10.93 -4.74
C LYS A 58 -5.60 -10.20 -5.84
N HIS A 59 -5.38 -8.91 -5.66
CA HIS A 59 -4.68 -8.09 -6.63
C HIS A 59 -4.00 -6.91 -5.95
N MET A 60 -2.83 -6.54 -6.46
CA MET A 60 -2.07 -5.37 -6.02
C MET A 60 -1.58 -4.62 -7.25
N THR A 61 -1.70 -3.30 -7.23
CA THR A 61 -1.17 -2.42 -8.28
C THR A 61 -0.36 -1.31 -7.64
N ALA A 62 0.81 -1.01 -8.22
CA ALA A 62 1.63 0.14 -7.84
C ALA A 62 1.59 1.22 -8.93
N THR A 63 1.72 2.48 -8.51
CA THR A 63 1.91 3.66 -9.36
C THR A 63 2.84 4.65 -8.68
N GLY A 64 3.08 5.80 -9.30
CA GLY A 64 4.00 6.83 -8.80
C GLY A 64 5.43 6.63 -9.30
N ALA A 65 6.31 7.60 -8.97
CA ALA A 65 7.67 7.64 -9.50
C ALA A 65 8.57 6.52 -8.95
N GLY A 66 8.26 5.97 -7.77
CA GLY A 66 8.98 4.86 -7.16
C GLY A 66 8.37 3.49 -7.44
N MET A 67 7.49 3.34 -8.44
CA MET A 67 6.76 2.08 -8.66
C MET A 67 7.61 0.92 -9.17
N GLU A 68 8.75 1.22 -9.80
CA GLU A 68 9.69 0.22 -10.35
C GLU A 68 10.86 -0.08 -9.41
N ALA A 69 10.84 0.52 -8.21
CA ALA A 69 11.88 0.32 -7.20
C ALA A 69 11.98 -1.14 -6.77
#